data_AF-A0A9D8J052-F1
#
_entry.id   AF-A0A9D8J052-F1
#
_cell.length_a   1.000
_cell.length_b   1.000
_cell.length_c   1.000
_cell.angle_alpha   90.00
_cell.angle_beta   90.00
_cell.angle_gamma   90.00
#
_symmetry.space_group_name_H-M   'P 1'
#
loop_
_entity.id
_entity.type
_entity.pdbx_description
1 polymer ?
#
loop_
_entity_poly.entity_id
_entity_poly.type
_entity_poly.pdbx_seq_one_letter_code
_entity_poly.pdbx_strand_id
1 'polypeptide(L)' 'MAGINPEEMKAIRTYCKADVERLCSGIEPGGGRIKACLMEKKEQMSVGCAQALQKLKQSKP' A
#
# COMPACT_ATOMS: atom_id res chain seq x y z
N MET A 1 -11.21 -0.91 -19.34
CA MET A 1 -11.42 -1.46 -17.98
C MET A 1 -10.09 -1.40 -17.25
N ALA A 2 -9.81 -0.34 -16.47
CA ALA A 2 -8.61 -0.28 -15.63
C ALA A 2 -8.92 -0.97 -14.30
N GLY A 3 -8.97 -2.30 -14.35
CA GLY A 3 -9.06 -3.13 -13.16
C GLY A 3 -7.69 -3.24 -12.53
N ILE A 4 -7.60 -2.99 -11.24
CA ILE A 4 -6.38 -3.23 -10.46
C ILE A 4 -5.96 -4.68 -10.70
N ASN A 5 -4.76 -4.90 -11.25
CA ASN A 5 -4.26 -6.25 -11.45
C ASN A 5 -4.21 -6.98 -10.09
N PRO A 6 -4.75 -8.19 -9.97
CA PRO A 6 -4.80 -8.92 -8.69
C PRO A 6 -3.40 -9.17 -8.10
N GLU A 7 -2.40 -9.28 -8.96
CA GLU A 7 -0.99 -9.40 -8.56
C GLU A 7 -0.44 -8.12 -7.92
N GLU A 8 -0.89 -6.94 -8.36
CA GLU A 8 -0.47 -5.66 -7.82
C GLU A 8 -1.02 -5.44 -6.41
N MET A 9 -2.28 -5.83 -6.19
CA MET A 9 -2.88 -5.78 -4.87
C MET A 9 -2.25 -6.81 -3.91
N LYS A 10 -1.84 -7.98 -4.42
CA LYS A 10 -1.08 -8.96 -3.65
C LYS A 10 0.31 -8.43 -3.31
N ALA A 11 1.01 -7.82 -4.27
CA ALA A 11 2.32 -7.21 -4.06
C ALA A 11 2.27 -6.14 -2.97
N ILE A 12 1.28 -5.25 -2.98
CA ILE A 12 1.07 -4.27 -1.91
C ILE A 12 0.92 -4.95 -0.57
N ARG A 13 0.03 -5.96 -0.46
CA ARG A 13 -0.16 -6.67 0.80
C ARG A 13 1.12 -7.36 1.26
N THR A 14 1.90 -7.93 0.35
CA THR A 14 3.15 -8.61 0.72
C THR A 14 4.24 -7.63 1.12
N TYR A 15 4.55 -6.63 0.28
CA TYR A 15 5.64 -5.69 0.51
C TYR A 15 5.32 -4.65 1.58
N CYS A 16 4.07 -4.21 1.67
CA CYS A 16 3.65 -3.25 2.68
C CYS A 16 3.24 -3.91 4.00
N LYS A 17 3.07 -5.24 4.10
CA LYS A 17 2.63 -5.86 5.38
C LYS A 17 3.57 -5.51 6.53
N ALA A 18 4.88 -5.64 6.35
CA ALA A 18 5.85 -5.30 7.39
C ALA A 18 5.82 -3.80 7.75
N ASP A 19 5.66 -2.92 6.76
CA ASP A 19 5.50 -1.49 7.00
C ASP A 19 4.16 -1.14 7.66
N VAL A 20 3.09 -1.86 7.33
CA VAL A 20 1.78 -1.72 7.97
C VAL A 20 1.85 -2.17 9.42
N GLU A 21 2.47 -3.31 9.71
CA GLU A 21 2.63 -3.81 11.07
C GLU A 21 3.57 -2.95 11.92
N ARG A 22 4.51 -2.22 11.29
CA ARG A 22 5.46 -1.35 12.00
C ARG A 22 4.99 0.10 12.12
N LEU A 23 4.41 0.66 11.05
CA LEU A 23 4.03 2.07 10.95
C LEU A 23 2.53 2.29 11.19
N CYS A 24 1.70 1.29 10.91
CA CYS A 24 0.24 1.38 10.90
C CYS A 24 -0.43 0.27 11.74
N SER A 25 0.26 -0.27 12.76
CA SER A 25 -0.19 -1.47 13.51
C SER A 25 -1.55 -1.30 14.20
N GLY A 26 -1.93 -0.05 14.51
CA GLY A 26 -3.23 0.30 15.08
C GLY A 26 -4.29 0.71 14.05
N ILE A 27 -4.02 0.62 12.75
CA ILE A 27 -4.97 0.96 11.70
C ILE A 27 -5.74 -0.30 11.29
N GLU A 28 -7.04 -0.24 11.44
CA GLU A 28 -7.90 -1.34 11.00
C GLU A 28 -7.87 -1.50 9.46
N PRO A 29 -7.63 -2.72 8.95
CA PRO A 29 -7.66 -2.98 7.52
C PRO A 29 -9.07 -2.78 6.96
N GLY A 30 -9.18 -2.09 5.83
CA GLY A 30 -10.46 -1.77 5.18
C GLY A 30 -10.60 -0.29 4.81
N GLY A 31 -11.47 0.02 3.85
CA GLY A 31 -11.84 1.38 3.47
C GLY A 31 -10.69 2.29 3.00
N GLY A 32 -9.52 1.74 2.67
CA GLY A 32 -8.35 2.54 2.30
C GLY A 32 -7.61 3.21 3.46
N ARG A 33 -7.94 2.93 4.74
CA ARG A 33 -7.26 3.53 5.90
C ARG A 33 -5.77 3.20 5.95
N ILE A 34 -5.43 1.94 5.67
CA ILE A 34 -4.04 1.48 5.55
C ILE A 34 -3.28 2.28 4.48
N LYS A 35 -3.92 2.54 3.34
CA LYS A 35 -3.32 3.34 2.26
C LYS A 35 -3.08 4.78 2.69
N ALA A 36 -3.98 5.37 3.49
CA ALA A 36 -3.80 6.71 4.02
C ALA A 36 -2.62 6.77 5.00
N CYS A 37 -2.55 5.85 5.96
CA CYS A 37 -1.42 5.76 6.89
C CYS A 37 -0.09 5.54 6.16
N LEU A 38 -0.05 4.62 5.20
CA LEU A 38 1.13 4.40 4.37
C LEU A 38 1.48 5.65 3.56
N MET A 39 0.53 6.38 2.99
CA MET A 39 0.82 7.63 2.28
C MET A 39 1.42 8.71 3.17
N GLU A 40 0.93 8.83 4.40
CA GLU A 40 1.47 9.76 5.40
C GLU A 40 2.88 9.36 5.84
N LYS A 41 3.15 8.04 5.88
CA LYS A 41 4.45 7.47 6.24
C LYS A 41 5.27 7.02 5.01
N LYS A 42 5.02 7.60 3.82
CA LYS A 42 5.69 7.18 2.57
C LYS A 42 7.21 7.30 2.60
N GLU A 43 7.71 8.16 3.46
CA GLU A 43 9.14 8.41 3.63
C GLU A 43 9.78 7.43 4.62
N GLN A 44 8.97 6.78 5.46
CA GLN A 44 9.40 5.83 6.48
C GLN A 44 9.14 4.37 6.09
N MET A 45 8.38 4.13 5.03
CA MET A 45 8.12 2.79 4.48
C MET A 45 9.32 2.27 3.69
N SER A 46 9.35 0.96 3.51
CA SER A 46 10.36 0.28 2.72
C SER A 46 10.20 0.59 1.22
N VAL A 47 11.32 0.59 0.49
CA VAL A 47 11.34 0.84 -0.96
C VAL A 47 10.39 -0.10 -1.71
N GLY A 48 10.31 -1.37 -1.30
CA GLY A 48 9.39 -2.35 -1.91
C GLY A 48 7.91 -1.96 -1.78
N CYS A 49 7.49 -1.45 -0.62
CA CYS A 49 6.12 -0.97 -0.42
C CYS A 49 5.86 0.30 -1.23
N ALA A 50 6.81 1.25 -1.25
CA ALA A 50 6.70 2.49 -2.02
C ALA A 50 6.58 2.22 -3.53
N GLN A 51 7.35 1.26 -4.05
CA GLN A 51 7.26 0.83 -5.45
C GLN A 51 5.93 0.15 -5.76
N ALA A 52 5.46 -0.76 -4.90
CA ALA A 52 4.16 -1.40 -5.06
C ALA A 52 3.03 -0.35 -5.07
N LEU A 53 3.08 0.64 -4.17
CA LEU A 53 2.10 1.75 -4.09
C LEU A 53 2.14 2.67 -5.30
N GLN A 54 3.32 2.94 -5.86
CA GLN A 54 3.44 3.71 -7.10
C GLN A 54 2.73 3.03 -8.27
N LYS A 55 2.84 1.70 -8.39
CA LYS A 55 2.13 0.94 -9.43
C LYS A 55 0.62 1.07 -9.28
N LEU A 56 0.09 0.92 -8.05
CA LEU A 56 -1.34 1.16 -7.80
C LEU A 56 -1.80 2.61 -8.04
N LYS A 57 -0.98 3.62 -7.73
CA LYS A 57 -1.32 5.04 -7.95
C LYS A 57 -1.50 5.37 -9.44
N GLN A 58 -0.86 4.61 -10.32
CA GLN A 58 -0.95 4.79 -11.78
C GLN A 58 -2.25 4.20 -12.35
N SER A 59 -2.93 3.32 -11.62
CA SER A 59 -4.25 2.78 -11.96
C SER A 59 -5.40 3.71 -11.53
N LYS A 60 -5.19 5.02 -11.61
CA LYS A 60 -6.23 6.05 -11.42
C LYS A 60 -6.65 6.56 -12.80
N PRO A 61 -7.81 6.17 -13.35
CA PRO A 61 -8.53 7.01 -14.31
C PRO A 61 -9.08 8.27 -13.62
#